data_AF-A0A1W9V046-F1
#
_entry.id   AF-A0A1W9V046-F1
#
_cell.length_a   1.000
_cell.length_b   1.000
_cell.length_c   1.000
_cell.angle_alpha   90.00
_cell.angle_beta   90.00
_cell.angle_gamma   90.00
#
_symmetry.space_group_name_H-M   'P 1'
#
loop_
_entity.id
_entity.type
_entity.pdbx_description
1 polymer ?
#
loop_
_entity_poly.entity_id
_entity_poly.type
_entity_poly.pdbx_seq_one_letter_code
_entity_poly.pdbx_strand_id
1 'polypeptide(L)'
;MTATGEEKHAPSLRHLLSLSSFWFILRSPKMFAVSLLATGIVLLATLIIPQQPVNFATPGDFVVWYAELPPFFQQVYPLFNALSLFKIYRTFWFWLPMAWLTLSALINLADYTPAVWQRIRNQESLTITPVAHPLIRYRQNIIRLTAPQSASESTASEAPLAALSDRLTIKKFQIRRAPETGALLASRYAWRWSAPILVFMGVLLLVTGGVLQALWGQSEAVLLSGQTEAASFINHSIALQKFTPFSDQNGNITGGSVSLNMDNARPLNWYATWPLPTPRPIA
;
A
#
# COMPACT_ATOMS: atom_id res chain seq x y z
N MET A 1 -57.42 -3.81 26.80
CA MET A 1 -56.94 -3.44 25.45
C MET A 1 -56.20 -2.13 25.55
N THR A 2 -54.90 -2.19 25.81
CA THR A 2 -54.01 -1.02 25.91
C THR A 2 -53.04 -1.09 24.74
N ALA A 3 -53.31 -0.29 23.72
CA ALA A 3 -52.42 -0.13 22.57
C ALA A 3 -51.23 0.74 22.99
N THR A 4 -50.08 0.10 23.20
CA THR A 4 -48.79 0.77 23.38
C THR A 4 -48.34 1.31 22.03
N GLY A 5 -48.45 2.63 21.85
CA GLY A 5 -47.90 3.33 20.70
C GLY A 5 -46.38 3.38 20.77
N GLU A 6 -45.71 2.62 19.91
CA GLU A 6 -44.29 2.80 19.61
C GLU A 6 -44.11 4.11 18.84
N GLU A 7 -43.62 5.15 19.52
CA GLU A 7 -43.03 6.31 18.86
C GLU A 7 -41.77 5.88 18.12
N LYS A 8 -41.88 5.73 16.79
CA LYS A 8 -40.71 5.62 15.89
C LYS A 8 -39.93 6.94 15.97
N HIS A 9 -38.91 6.99 16.83
CA HIS A 9 -37.96 8.09 16.87
C HIS A 9 -37.30 8.25 15.49
N ALA A 10 -37.66 9.35 14.80
CA ALA A 10 -37.02 9.72 13.56
C ALA A 10 -35.52 9.99 13.81
N PRO A 11 -34.61 9.42 12.99
CA PRO A 11 -33.17 9.62 13.17
C PRO A 11 -32.84 11.11 13.04
N SER A 12 -32.12 11.65 14.03
CA SER A 12 -31.85 13.08 14.10
C SER A 12 -31.01 13.54 12.90
N LEU A 13 -31.45 14.61 12.23
CA LEU A 13 -30.83 15.20 11.03
C LEU A 13 -29.33 15.55 11.20
N ARG A 14 -28.87 15.69 12.45
CA ARG A 14 -27.47 15.98 12.77
C ARG A 14 -26.52 14.84 12.38
N HIS A 15 -26.95 13.58 12.49
CA HIS A 15 -26.11 12.45 12.09
C HIS A 15 -25.89 12.38 10.58
N LEU A 16 -26.90 12.72 9.78
CA LEU A 16 -26.82 12.71 8.31
C LEU A 16 -25.87 13.79 7.75
N LEU A 17 -25.77 14.94 8.43
CA LEU A 17 -24.85 16.02 8.05
C LEU A 17 -23.37 15.69 8.34
N SER A 18 -23.10 14.88 9.36
CA SER A 18 -21.73 14.48 9.74
C SER A 18 -21.11 13.47 8.76
N LEU A 19 -21.90 12.48 8.33
CA LEU A 19 -21.48 11.43 7.39
C LEU A 19 -21.19 11.98 5.99
N SER A 20 -22.03 12.90 5.51
CA SER A 20 -21.83 13.53 4.21
C SER A 20 -20.56 14.37 4.17
N SER A 21 -20.29 15.16 5.20
CA SER A 21 -19.07 15.97 5.31
C SER A 21 -17.80 15.11 5.32
N PHE A 22 -17.79 14.04 6.10
CA PHE A 22 -16.68 13.09 6.14
C PHE A 22 -16.42 12.43 4.78
N TRP A 23 -17.49 12.03 4.09
CA TRP A 23 -17.43 11.47 2.75
C TRP A 23 -16.82 12.44 1.73
N PHE A 24 -17.23 13.72 1.77
CA PHE A 24 -16.67 14.76 0.89
C PHE A 24 -15.17 14.97 1.13
N ILE A 25 -14.72 14.90 2.38
CA ILE A 25 -13.30 15.02 2.73
C ILE A 25 -12.51 13.83 2.15
N LEU A 26 -12.98 12.60 2.34
CA LEU A 26 -12.29 11.40 1.85
C LEU A 26 -12.23 11.31 0.32
N ARG A 27 -13.27 11.81 -0.36
CA ARG A 27 -13.34 11.91 -1.81
C ARG A 27 -12.48 13.03 -2.39
N SER A 28 -12.00 13.96 -1.56
CA SER A 28 -11.22 15.10 -2.04
C SER A 28 -9.84 14.67 -2.54
N PRO A 29 -9.43 15.05 -3.75
CA PRO A 29 -8.09 14.77 -4.29
C PRO A 29 -6.99 15.42 -3.46
N LYS A 30 -7.29 16.59 -2.89
CA LYS A 30 -6.35 17.32 -2.04
C LYS A 30 -6.06 16.51 -0.79
N MET A 31 -7.10 15.91 -0.21
CA MET A 31 -6.93 15.05 0.94
C MET A 31 -6.15 13.81 0.59
N PHE A 32 -6.44 13.14 -0.54
CA PHE A 32 -5.64 12.01 -1.01
C PHE A 32 -4.15 12.36 -1.17
N ALA A 33 -3.84 13.51 -1.80
CA ALA A 33 -2.47 13.98 -1.96
C ALA A 33 -1.79 14.32 -0.62
N VAL A 34 -2.51 14.95 0.31
CA VAL A 34 -2.01 15.23 1.67
C VAL A 34 -1.75 13.94 2.43
N SER A 35 -2.64 12.96 2.34
CA SER A 35 -2.47 11.63 2.94
C SER A 35 -1.24 10.92 2.37
N LEU A 36 -1.08 10.96 1.05
CA LEU A 36 0.07 10.36 0.38
C LEU A 36 1.39 11.02 0.84
N LEU A 37 1.40 12.35 0.94
CA LEU A 37 2.55 13.10 1.44
C LEU A 37 2.85 12.77 2.90
N ALA A 38 1.83 12.74 3.76
CA ALA A 38 1.96 12.41 5.17
C ALA A 38 2.54 10.99 5.36
N THR A 39 2.00 10.00 4.64
CA THR A 39 2.53 8.63 4.64
C THR A 39 3.98 8.60 4.12
N GLY A 40 4.29 9.35 3.05
CA GLY A 40 5.64 9.47 2.53
C GLY A 40 6.63 10.04 3.55
N ILE A 41 6.24 11.07 4.29
CA ILE A 41 7.06 11.66 5.36
C ILE A 41 7.30 10.64 6.48
N VAL A 42 6.27 9.90 6.90
CA VAL A 42 6.42 8.85 7.93
C VAL A 42 7.38 7.76 7.45
N LEU A 43 7.23 7.28 6.21
CA LEU A 43 8.14 6.28 5.63
C LEU A 43 9.58 6.80 5.54
N LEU A 44 9.78 8.04 5.10
CA LEU A 44 11.12 8.65 5.09
C LEU A 44 11.69 8.77 6.51
N ALA A 45 10.87 9.12 7.50
CA ALA A 45 11.31 9.17 8.89
C ALA A 45 11.74 7.78 9.39
N THR A 46 11.08 6.70 8.98
CA THR A 46 11.50 5.33 9.34
C THR A 46 12.85 4.93 8.76
N LEU A 47 13.27 5.53 7.64
CA LEU A 47 14.59 5.29 7.03
C LEU A 47 15.70 6.05 7.75
N ILE A 48 15.39 7.22 8.31
CA ILE A 48 16.35 8.10 8.98
C ILE A 48 16.51 7.74 10.46
N ILE A 49 15.41 7.36 11.12
CA ILE A 49 15.38 7.06 12.56
C ILE A 49 15.66 5.56 12.73
N PRO A 50 16.75 5.16 13.43
CA PRO A 50 17.04 3.76 13.68
C PRO A 50 15.84 3.08 14.37
N GLN A 51 15.30 2.01 13.80
CA GLN A 51 14.15 1.34 14.40
C GLN A 51 14.62 0.34 15.46
N GLN A 52 13.88 0.27 16.57
CA GLN A 52 14.12 -0.67 17.64
C GLN A 52 13.70 -2.09 17.21
N PRO A 53 14.49 -3.12 17.53
CA PRO A 53 14.12 -4.52 17.32
C PRO A 53 12.75 -4.87 17.90
N VAL A 54 12.14 -5.94 17.37
CA VAL A 54 10.78 -6.33 17.78
C VAL A 54 10.71 -6.73 19.23
N ASN A 55 11.57 -7.65 19.59
CA ASN A 55 11.72 -8.12 20.93
C ASN A 55 13.21 -8.05 21.23
N PHE A 56 13.56 -7.47 22.37
CA PHE A 56 14.86 -7.73 22.98
C PHE A 56 14.72 -9.05 23.72
N ALA A 57 15.59 -10.02 23.42
CA ALA A 57 15.57 -11.30 24.11
C ALA A 57 16.13 -11.15 25.53
N THR A 58 17.09 -10.24 25.71
CA THR A 58 17.68 -9.92 27.01
C THR A 58 17.72 -8.41 27.26
N PRO A 59 17.78 -7.96 28.53
CA PRO A 59 18.05 -6.56 28.85
C PRO A 59 19.40 -6.05 28.27
N GLY A 60 20.37 -6.95 28.07
CA GLY A 60 21.66 -6.62 27.47
C GLY A 60 21.54 -6.19 26.01
N ASP A 61 20.63 -6.79 25.25
CA ASP A 61 20.41 -6.48 23.83
C ASP A 61 19.97 -5.01 23.63
N PHE A 62 19.20 -4.47 24.59
CA PHE A 62 18.83 -3.07 24.58
C PHE A 62 20.04 -2.16 24.77
N VAL A 63 20.93 -2.50 25.70
CA VAL A 63 22.15 -1.72 25.97
C VAL A 63 23.05 -1.70 24.74
N VAL A 64 23.21 -2.86 24.08
CA VAL A 64 23.99 -2.98 22.85
C VAL A 64 23.37 -2.12 21.74
N TRP A 65 22.07 -2.29 21.46
CA TRP A 65 21.39 -1.48 20.44
C TRP A 65 21.46 0.03 20.73
N TYR A 66 21.30 0.42 22.00
CA TYR A 66 21.39 1.82 22.41
C TYR A 66 22.80 2.39 22.22
N ALA A 67 23.83 1.60 22.53
CA ALA A 67 25.23 1.98 22.33
C ALA A 67 25.60 2.12 20.84
N GLU A 68 24.96 1.36 19.96
CA GLU A 68 25.12 1.44 18.51
C GLU A 68 24.41 2.65 17.87
N LEU A 69 23.50 3.32 18.60
CA LEU A 69 22.85 4.52 18.08
C LEU A 69 23.87 5.64 17.82
N PRO A 70 23.71 6.43 16.76
CA PRO A 70 24.51 7.64 16.57
C PRO A 70 24.39 8.58 17.79
N PRO A 71 25.46 9.32 18.17
CA PRO A 71 25.47 10.13 19.39
C PRO A 71 24.29 11.12 19.51
N PHE A 72 23.85 11.68 18.39
CA PHE A 72 22.67 12.54 18.33
C PHE A 72 21.41 11.83 18.84
N PHE A 73 21.15 10.59 18.38
CA PHE A 73 19.96 9.83 18.76
C PHE A 73 20.00 9.36 20.21
N GLN A 74 21.19 9.15 20.79
CA GLN A 74 21.34 8.85 22.22
C GLN A 74 20.87 10.05 23.08
N GLN A 75 21.25 11.28 22.70
CA GLN A 75 20.86 12.48 23.44
C GLN A 75 19.35 12.75 23.39
N VAL A 76 18.71 12.52 22.24
CA VAL A 76 17.26 12.72 22.08
C VAL A 76 16.42 11.48 22.38
N TYR A 77 17.07 10.37 22.79
CA TYR A 77 16.42 9.11 23.07
C TYR A 77 15.17 9.22 23.97
N PRO A 78 15.20 9.89 25.14
CA PRO A 78 14.03 9.93 26.02
C PRO A 78 12.80 10.56 25.35
N LEU A 79 13.00 11.63 24.56
CA LEU A 79 11.93 12.30 23.83
C LEU A 79 11.38 11.40 22.70
N PHE A 80 12.27 10.81 21.91
CA PHE A 80 11.88 9.97 20.77
C PHE A 80 11.23 8.67 21.24
N ASN A 81 11.68 8.11 22.36
CA ASN A 81 11.08 6.94 22.99
C ASN A 81 9.69 7.27 23.56
N ALA A 82 9.51 8.42 24.22
CA ALA A 82 8.19 8.86 24.71
C ALA A 82 7.18 9.04 23.56
N LEU A 83 7.63 9.57 22.42
CA LEU A 83 6.82 9.68 21.19
C LEU A 83 6.72 8.36 20.41
N SER A 84 7.41 7.31 20.85
CA SER A 84 7.51 6.00 20.19
C SER A 84 8.06 6.05 18.75
N LEU A 85 8.93 7.01 18.44
CA LEU A 85 9.55 7.18 17.12
C LEU A 85 10.59 6.09 16.77
N PHE A 86 11.12 5.39 17.76
CA PHE A 86 11.96 4.21 17.53
C PHE A 86 11.13 2.96 17.20
N LYS A 87 9.80 3.00 17.32
CA LYS A 87 8.90 1.87 17.09
C LYS A 87 7.79 2.23 16.10
N ILE A 88 8.08 3.07 15.10
CA ILE A 88 7.07 3.72 14.25
C ILE A 88 6.09 2.69 13.66
N TYR A 89 6.58 1.57 13.13
CA TYR A 89 5.75 0.51 12.51
C TYR A 89 4.70 -0.11 13.44
N ARG A 90 4.84 0.03 14.77
CA ARG A 90 3.90 -0.51 15.77
C ARG A 90 3.09 0.55 16.48
N THR A 91 3.18 1.79 16.02
CA THR A 91 2.53 2.94 16.65
C THR A 91 1.48 3.53 15.74
N PHE A 92 0.58 4.31 16.33
CA PHE A 92 -0.47 4.99 15.57
C PHE A 92 0.11 5.95 14.51
N TRP A 93 1.34 6.43 14.66
CA TRP A 93 1.99 7.31 13.68
C TRP A 93 2.12 6.69 12.30
N PHE A 94 2.31 5.37 12.21
CA PHE A 94 2.34 4.65 10.94
C PHE A 94 0.93 4.24 10.51
N TRP A 95 0.16 3.64 11.41
CA TRP A 95 -1.13 3.03 11.09
C TRP A 95 -2.22 4.05 10.73
N LEU A 96 -2.24 5.22 11.36
CA LEU A 96 -3.26 6.24 11.11
C LEU A 96 -3.18 6.81 9.69
N PRO A 97 -2.03 7.34 9.21
CA PRO A 97 -1.94 7.83 7.84
C PRO A 97 -2.07 6.71 6.81
N MET A 98 -1.59 5.48 7.12
CA MET A 98 -1.80 4.33 6.25
C MET A 98 -3.28 4.00 6.10
N ALA A 99 -4.01 3.79 7.20
CA ALA A 99 -5.44 3.47 7.18
C ALA A 99 -6.25 4.57 6.47
N TRP A 100 -5.91 5.83 6.73
CA TRP A 100 -6.54 6.97 6.08
C TRP A 100 -6.28 7.01 4.57
N LEU A 101 -5.04 6.77 4.14
CA LEU A 101 -4.67 6.66 2.73
C LEU A 101 -5.38 5.49 2.05
N THR A 102 -5.47 4.32 2.71
CA THR A 102 -6.20 3.14 2.22
C THR A 102 -7.67 3.47 2.01
N LEU A 103 -8.31 4.06 3.02
CA LEU A 103 -9.73 4.40 2.95
C LEU A 103 -10.01 5.40 1.83
N SER A 104 -9.19 6.44 1.71
CA SER A 104 -9.30 7.42 0.62
C SER A 104 -9.06 6.76 -0.75
N ALA A 105 -8.07 5.89 -0.88
CA ALA A 105 -7.80 5.16 -2.13
C ALA A 105 -8.98 4.26 -2.53
N LEU A 106 -9.57 3.52 -1.59
CA LEU A 106 -10.71 2.64 -1.84
C LEU A 106 -11.95 3.41 -2.27
N ILE A 107 -12.27 4.52 -1.60
CA ILE A 107 -13.42 5.36 -1.96
C ILE A 107 -13.23 5.97 -3.35
N ASN A 108 -12.05 6.55 -3.61
CA ASN A 108 -11.76 7.09 -4.94
C ASN A 108 -11.79 5.99 -6.02
N LEU A 109 -11.27 4.80 -5.74
CA LEU A 109 -11.34 3.69 -6.68
C LEU A 109 -12.78 3.25 -6.94
N ALA A 110 -13.61 3.16 -5.90
CA ALA A 110 -15.03 2.82 -6.01
C ALA A 110 -15.82 3.85 -6.82
N ASP A 111 -15.50 5.13 -6.70
CA ASP A 111 -16.15 6.20 -7.47
C ASP A 111 -15.69 6.25 -8.93
N TYR A 112 -14.39 6.06 -9.18
CA TYR A 112 -13.82 6.19 -10.52
C TYR A 112 -14.04 4.95 -11.39
N THR A 113 -14.00 3.76 -10.79
CA THR A 113 -14.03 2.50 -11.55
C THR A 113 -15.31 2.35 -12.39
N PRO A 114 -16.53 2.59 -11.87
CA PRO A 114 -17.75 2.48 -12.66
C PRO A 114 -17.78 3.46 -13.84
N ALA A 115 -17.34 4.70 -13.62
CA ALA A 115 -17.33 5.72 -14.67
C ALA A 115 -16.34 5.38 -15.79
N VAL A 116 -15.15 4.88 -15.45
CA VAL A 116 -14.16 4.43 -16.43
C VAL A 116 -14.64 3.16 -17.13
N TRP A 117 -15.24 2.20 -16.40
CA TRP A 117 -15.79 0.97 -16.96
C TRP A 117 -16.91 1.23 -17.97
N GLN A 118 -17.86 2.10 -17.62
CA GLN A 118 -18.91 2.53 -18.54
C GLN A 118 -18.33 3.16 -19.79
N ARG A 119 -17.26 3.95 -19.68
CA ARG A 119 -16.60 4.57 -20.82
C ARG A 119 -15.86 3.58 -21.71
N ILE A 120 -15.26 2.54 -21.12
CA ILE A 120 -14.63 1.44 -21.85
C ILE A 120 -15.67 0.58 -22.56
N ARG A 121 -16.83 0.35 -21.93
CA ARG A 121 -17.94 -0.43 -22.50
C ARG A 121 -18.70 0.35 -23.58
N ASN A 122 -18.96 1.64 -23.36
CA ASN A 122 -19.80 2.48 -24.22
C ASN A 122 -18.95 3.41 -25.10
N GLN A 123 -17.88 2.89 -25.70
CA GLN A 123 -16.95 3.65 -26.55
C GLN A 123 -17.61 4.46 -27.68
N GLU A 124 -18.87 4.14 -28.01
CA GLU A 124 -19.70 4.77 -29.03
C GLU A 124 -20.50 5.99 -28.52
N SER A 125 -20.84 6.05 -27.23
CA SER A 125 -21.53 7.19 -26.64
C SER A 125 -20.51 8.21 -26.13
N LEU A 126 -20.07 9.08 -27.04
CA LEU A 126 -19.21 10.23 -26.75
C LEU A 126 -19.96 11.36 -26.03
N THR A 127 -20.96 11.03 -25.19
CA THR A 127 -21.43 11.97 -24.17
C THR A 127 -20.27 12.17 -23.20
N ILE A 128 -19.72 13.38 -23.20
CA ILE A 128 -18.66 13.80 -22.29
C ILE A 128 -19.26 13.70 -20.89
N THR A 129 -19.11 12.55 -20.24
CA THR A 129 -19.29 12.49 -18.79
C THR A 129 -18.12 13.28 -18.23
N PRO A 130 -18.35 14.42 -17.55
CA PRO A 130 -17.29 15.18 -16.91
C PRO A 130 -16.80 14.39 -15.69
N VAL A 131 -16.07 13.30 -15.94
CA VAL A 131 -15.27 12.66 -14.90
C VAL A 131 -14.09 13.59 -14.67
N ALA A 132 -14.33 14.60 -13.84
CA ALA A 132 -13.33 15.57 -13.44
C ALA A 132 -12.31 14.84 -12.56
N HIS A 133 -11.26 14.28 -13.18
CA HIS A 133 -10.17 13.70 -12.41
C HIS A 133 -9.61 14.76 -11.49
N PRO A 134 -9.42 14.46 -10.20
CA PRO A 134 -9.41 15.52 -9.22
C PRO A 134 -7.95 15.95 -8.93
N LEU A 135 -6.94 15.19 -9.41
CA LEU A 135 -5.52 15.55 -9.44
C LEU A 135 -5.05 16.11 -10.79
N ILE A 136 -5.86 15.99 -11.86
CA ILE A 136 -5.48 16.49 -13.18
C ILE A 136 -6.48 17.58 -13.54
N ARG A 137 -6.09 18.85 -13.43
CA ARG A 137 -6.80 19.95 -14.10
C ARG A 137 -6.75 19.67 -15.60
N TYR A 138 -7.70 18.92 -16.11
CA TYR A 138 -7.82 18.69 -17.53
C TYR A 138 -8.21 20.03 -18.15
N ARG A 139 -7.23 20.75 -18.73
CA ARG A 139 -7.54 21.57 -19.89
C ARG A 139 -7.99 20.60 -20.97
N GLN A 140 -9.30 20.35 -21.00
CA GLN A 140 -9.96 19.68 -22.10
C GLN A 140 -9.81 20.60 -23.32
N ASN A 141 -8.70 20.47 -24.04
CA ASN A 141 -8.55 21.04 -25.38
C ASN A 141 -9.36 20.14 -26.32
N ILE A 142 -10.67 20.15 -26.15
CA ILE A 142 -11.62 19.50 -27.05
C ILE A 142 -11.93 20.55 -28.11
N ILE A 143 -11.40 20.35 -29.31
CA ILE A 143 -11.76 21.16 -30.47
C ILE A 143 -12.99 20.49 -31.07
N ARG A 144 -14.14 21.13 -30.94
CA ARG A 144 -15.37 20.71 -31.63
C ARG A 144 -15.38 21.35 -33.00
N LEU A 145 -15.60 20.53 -34.02
CA LEU A 145 -15.75 20.99 -35.40
C LEU A 145 -17.14 20.61 -35.83
N THR A 146 -17.94 21.60 -36.18
CA THR A 146 -19.28 21.38 -36.75
C THR A 146 -19.09 20.90 -38.18
N ALA A 147 -19.60 19.71 -38.50
CA ALA A 147 -19.65 19.25 -39.88
C ALA A 147 -20.70 20.08 -40.66
N PRO A 148 -20.47 20.39 -41.95
CA PRO A 148 -21.45 21.10 -42.77
C PRO A 148 -22.76 20.30 -42.84
N GLN A 149 -23.88 20.95 -42.52
CA GLN A 149 -25.19 20.29 -42.33
C GLN A 149 -25.96 19.99 -43.63
N SER A 150 -25.45 20.37 -44.81
CA SER A 150 -26.22 20.24 -46.05
C SER A 150 -25.41 19.61 -47.20
N ALA A 151 -26.08 18.71 -47.94
CA ALA A 151 -25.56 18.05 -49.13
C ALA A 151 -25.23 19.02 -50.28
N SER A 152 -25.73 20.26 -50.24
CA SER A 152 -25.52 21.28 -51.28
C SER A 152 -24.18 22.03 -51.17
N GLU A 153 -23.46 21.93 -50.04
CA GLU A 153 -22.10 22.47 -49.84
C GLU A 153 -21.00 21.38 -49.88
N SER A 154 -21.40 20.13 -50.14
CA SER A 154 -20.61 18.91 -49.87
C SER A 154 -19.32 18.79 -50.69
N THR A 155 -19.26 19.33 -51.91
CA THR A 155 -18.07 19.17 -52.77
C THR A 155 -16.95 20.17 -52.48
N ALA A 156 -17.26 21.35 -51.90
CA ALA A 156 -16.25 22.36 -51.55
C ALA A 156 -15.76 22.27 -50.09
N SER A 157 -16.56 21.66 -49.20
CA SER A 157 -16.33 21.66 -47.75
C SER A 157 -15.63 20.39 -47.22
N GLU A 158 -15.51 19.32 -48.01
CA GLU A 158 -14.80 18.10 -47.60
C GLU A 158 -13.27 18.23 -47.60
N ALA A 159 -12.69 18.96 -48.56
CA ALA A 159 -11.24 19.18 -48.64
C ALA A 159 -10.61 19.83 -47.38
N PRO A 160 -11.17 20.91 -46.80
CA PRO A 160 -10.62 21.49 -45.57
C PRO A 160 -10.78 20.56 -44.35
N LEU A 161 -11.85 19.76 -44.31
CA LEU A 161 -12.11 18.79 -43.25
C LEU A 161 -11.13 17.60 -43.30
N ALA A 162 -10.85 17.10 -44.51
CA ALA A 162 -9.83 16.07 -44.75
C ALA A 162 -8.41 16.56 -44.41
N ALA A 163 -8.04 17.77 -44.85
CA ALA A 163 -6.75 18.36 -44.52
C ALA A 163 -6.59 18.58 -43.01
N LEU A 164 -7.67 18.90 -42.30
CA LEU A 164 -7.66 19.04 -40.84
C LEU A 164 -7.56 17.68 -40.15
N SER A 165 -8.29 16.66 -40.60
CA SER A 165 -8.17 15.30 -40.06
C SER A 165 -6.77 14.74 -40.24
N ASP A 166 -6.12 15.01 -41.37
CA ASP A 166 -4.74 14.58 -41.61
C ASP A 166 -3.77 15.27 -40.66
N ARG A 167 -3.91 16.59 -40.48
CA ARG A 167 -3.11 17.35 -39.50
C ARG A 167 -3.30 16.86 -38.06
N LEU A 168 -4.53 16.48 -37.70
CA LEU A 168 -4.84 15.92 -36.37
C LEU A 168 -4.26 14.52 -36.21
N THR A 169 -4.32 13.69 -37.26
CA THR A 169 -3.73 12.34 -37.27
C THR A 169 -2.21 12.38 -37.15
N ILE A 170 -1.53 13.29 -37.87
CA ILE A 170 -0.08 13.53 -37.74
C ILE A 170 0.29 13.93 -36.30
N LYS A 171 -0.57 14.73 -35.64
CA LYS A 171 -0.41 15.10 -34.22
C LYS A 171 -0.82 13.99 -33.24
N LYS A 172 -1.12 12.78 -33.71
CA LYS A 172 -1.53 11.59 -32.95
C LYS A 172 -2.87 11.76 -32.22
N PHE A 173 -3.80 12.52 -32.79
CA PHE A 173 -5.18 12.55 -32.31
C PHE A 173 -5.93 11.34 -32.89
N GLN A 174 -6.73 10.69 -32.04
CA GLN A 174 -7.73 9.73 -32.46
C GLN A 174 -9.01 10.48 -32.81
N ILE A 175 -9.44 10.33 -34.07
CA ILE A 175 -10.64 10.97 -34.61
C ILE A 175 -11.79 9.97 -34.55
N ARG A 176 -12.90 10.35 -33.95
CA ARG A 176 -14.15 9.56 -33.91
C ARG A 176 -15.31 10.43 -34.37
N ARG A 177 -16.22 9.88 -35.18
CA ARG A 177 -17.49 10.55 -35.52
C ARG A 177 -18.53 10.24 -34.45
N ALA A 178 -19.18 11.27 -33.93
CA ALA A 178 -20.31 11.11 -33.03
C ALA A 178 -21.54 10.67 -33.84
N PRO A 179 -22.15 9.51 -33.54
CA PRO A 179 -23.23 8.95 -34.36
C PRO A 179 -24.48 9.86 -34.39
N GLU A 180 -24.77 10.56 -33.29
CA GLU A 180 -25.99 11.38 -33.18
C GLU A 180 -25.87 12.79 -33.79
N THR A 181 -24.67 13.36 -33.86
CA THR A 181 -24.47 14.77 -34.29
C THR A 181 -23.67 14.91 -35.57
N GLY A 182 -23.08 13.83 -36.08
CA GLY A 182 -22.13 13.88 -37.20
C GLY A 182 -20.84 14.64 -36.87
N ALA A 183 -20.66 15.12 -35.64
CA ALA A 183 -19.50 15.89 -35.23
C ALA A 183 -18.24 15.01 -35.19
N LEU A 184 -17.11 15.56 -35.65
CA LEU A 184 -15.80 14.92 -35.53
C LEU A 184 -15.16 15.31 -34.20
N LEU A 185 -14.92 14.30 -33.37
CA LEU A 185 -14.26 14.43 -32.09
C LEU A 185 -12.82 13.93 -32.21
N ALA A 186 -11.87 14.84 -32.04
CA ALA A 186 -10.46 14.53 -31.99
C ALA A 186 -10.00 14.49 -30.52
N SER A 187 -9.55 13.33 -30.06
CA SER A 187 -9.01 13.15 -28.70
C SER A 187 -7.56 12.71 -28.76
N ARG A 188 -6.72 13.26 -27.88
CA ARG A 188 -5.33 12.82 -27.73
C ARG A 188 -5.22 12.07 -26.42
N TYR A 189 -4.59 10.89 -26.45
CA TYR A 189 -4.33 10.02 -25.30
C TYR A 189 -5.58 9.41 -24.63
N ALA A 190 -6.29 8.54 -25.35
CA ALA A 190 -7.46 7.81 -24.83
C ALA A 190 -7.19 7.04 -23.52
N TRP A 191 -5.95 6.60 -23.29
CA TRP A 191 -5.53 5.87 -22.09
C TRP A 191 -5.34 6.74 -20.84
N ARG A 192 -5.42 8.08 -20.95
CA ARG A 192 -5.25 8.96 -19.77
C ARG A 192 -6.32 8.78 -18.69
N TRP A 193 -7.47 8.21 -19.04
CA TRP A 193 -8.57 8.02 -18.11
C TRP A 193 -8.35 6.82 -17.17
N SER A 194 -7.45 5.88 -17.52
CA SER A 194 -7.10 4.75 -16.64
C SER A 194 -5.93 5.05 -15.70
N ALA A 195 -5.13 6.08 -15.99
CA ALA A 195 -4.03 6.51 -15.13
C ALA A 195 -4.42 6.70 -13.64
N PRO A 196 -5.59 7.29 -13.31
CA PRO A 196 -6.08 7.38 -11.93
C PRO A 196 -6.21 6.03 -11.23
N ILE A 197 -6.82 5.07 -11.91
CA ILE A 197 -7.04 3.71 -11.40
C ILE A 197 -5.68 3.06 -11.13
N LEU A 198 -4.74 3.18 -12.06
CA LEU A 198 -3.38 2.66 -11.88
C LEU A 198 -2.67 3.29 -10.68
N VAL A 199 -2.84 4.60 -10.46
CA VAL A 199 -2.28 5.29 -9.28
C VAL A 199 -2.89 4.74 -7.99
N PHE A 200 -4.22 4.61 -7.91
CA PHE A 200 -4.87 4.06 -6.71
C PHE A 200 -4.49 2.61 -6.46
N MET A 201 -4.42 1.78 -7.50
CA MET A 201 -3.96 0.39 -7.41
C MET A 201 -2.50 0.30 -6.94
N GLY A 202 -1.62 1.15 -7.46
CA GLY A 202 -0.22 1.23 -7.02
C GLY A 202 -0.08 1.64 -5.56
N VAL A 203 -0.90 2.60 -5.10
CA VAL A 203 -0.95 3.00 -3.70
C VAL A 203 -1.47 1.87 -2.81
N LEU A 204 -2.54 1.18 -3.21
CA LEU A 204 -3.07 0.03 -2.46
C LEU A 204 -2.03 -1.11 -2.38
N LEU A 205 -1.29 -1.37 -3.46
CA LEU A 205 -0.21 -2.35 -3.46
C LEU A 205 0.91 -1.93 -2.50
N LEU A 206 1.31 -0.67 -2.50
CA LEU A 206 2.33 -0.13 -1.59
C LEU A 206 1.88 -0.25 -0.13
N VAL A 207 0.65 0.17 0.18
CA VAL A 207 0.05 -0.01 1.52
C VAL A 207 0.08 -1.48 1.93
N THR A 208 -0.33 -2.37 1.03
CA THR A 208 -0.35 -3.82 1.30
C THR A 208 1.05 -4.33 1.60
N GLY A 209 2.06 -3.95 0.81
CA GLY A 209 3.46 -4.28 1.08
C GLY A 209 3.94 -3.76 2.43
N GLY A 210 3.58 -2.52 2.80
CA GLY A 210 3.90 -1.94 4.11
C GLY A 210 3.23 -2.66 5.27
N VAL A 211 1.96 -3.06 5.13
CA VAL A 211 1.23 -3.86 6.12
C VAL A 211 1.85 -5.24 6.25
N LEU A 212 2.16 -5.90 5.13
CA LEU A 212 2.84 -7.20 5.14
C LEU A 212 4.20 -7.10 5.84
N GLN A 213 4.99 -6.07 5.51
CA GLN A 213 6.28 -5.83 6.17
C GLN A 213 6.11 -5.55 7.68
N ALA A 214 5.08 -4.81 8.08
CA ALA A 214 4.81 -4.53 9.49
C ALA A 214 4.37 -5.78 10.28
N LEU A 215 3.63 -6.70 9.64
CA LEU A 215 3.13 -7.93 10.27
C LEU A 215 4.14 -9.08 10.23
N TRP A 216 4.81 -9.28 9.09
CA TRP A 216 5.72 -10.40 8.81
C TRP A 216 7.20 -10.03 8.86
N GLY A 217 7.56 -8.77 9.07
CA GLY A 217 8.95 -8.33 9.26
C GLY A 217 9.57 -8.79 10.58
N GLN A 218 9.27 -10.00 11.02
CA GLN A 218 9.92 -10.64 12.16
C GLN A 218 11.27 -11.19 11.69
N SER A 219 12.35 -10.52 12.08
CA SER A 219 13.67 -11.13 12.06
C SER A 219 13.71 -12.17 13.18
N GLU A 220 13.51 -13.44 12.85
CA GLU A 220 13.86 -14.54 13.74
C GLU A 220 15.40 -14.52 13.92
N ALA A 221 15.85 -13.85 14.98
CA ALA A 221 17.20 -14.07 15.48
C ALA A 221 17.18 -15.39 16.27
N VAL A 222 17.63 -16.47 15.64
CA VAL A 222 17.87 -17.74 16.34
C VAL A 222 19.05 -17.52 17.29
N LEU A 223 18.75 -17.36 18.58
CA LEU A 223 19.74 -17.32 19.64
C LEU A 223 20.28 -18.72 19.90
N LEU A 224 21.57 -18.92 19.62
CA LEU A 224 22.33 -20.07 20.11
C LEU A 224 22.63 -19.83 21.59
N SER A 225 21.75 -20.28 22.49
CA SER A 225 21.95 -20.14 23.94
C SER A 225 22.93 -21.20 24.46
N GLY A 226 24.22 -20.87 24.45
CA GLY A 226 25.30 -21.62 25.10
C GLY A 226 26.35 -20.66 25.65
N GLN A 227 26.10 -20.06 26.82
CA GLN A 227 26.86 -18.93 27.35
C GLN A 227 28.29 -19.22 27.86
N THR A 228 28.78 -20.47 27.81
CA THR A 228 30.13 -20.77 28.34
C THR A 228 31.22 -20.91 27.28
N GLU A 229 30.89 -20.93 25.98
CA GLU A 229 31.90 -20.95 24.90
C GLU A 229 31.72 -19.83 23.86
N ALA A 230 30.65 -19.03 23.95
CA ALA A 230 30.31 -17.97 22.99
C ALA A 230 31.39 -16.88 22.81
N ALA A 231 32.30 -16.71 23.78
CA ALA A 231 33.37 -15.71 23.71
C ALA A 231 34.45 -16.04 22.66
N SER A 232 34.63 -17.30 22.26
CA SER A 232 35.59 -17.68 21.20
C SER A 232 35.02 -17.63 19.78
N PHE A 233 33.72 -17.34 19.62
CA PHE A 233 33.04 -17.47 18.32
C PHE A 233 32.71 -16.13 17.64
N ILE A 234 33.06 -15.00 18.25
CA ILE A 234 32.72 -13.65 17.77
C ILE A 234 33.37 -13.30 16.41
N ASN A 235 34.38 -14.07 15.94
CA ASN A 235 35.07 -13.82 14.67
C ASN A 235 34.91 -14.93 13.61
N HIS A 236 34.04 -15.93 13.81
CA HIS A 236 33.91 -17.06 12.88
C HIS A 236 32.51 -17.10 12.25
N SER A 237 32.45 -17.29 10.93
CA SER A 237 31.17 -17.53 10.23
C SER A 237 30.69 -18.95 10.52
N ILE A 238 29.59 -19.08 11.25
CA ILE A 238 29.00 -20.38 11.58
C ILE A 238 27.97 -20.73 10.51
N ALA A 239 28.25 -21.78 9.73
CA ALA A 239 27.27 -22.36 8.82
C ALA A 239 26.64 -23.62 9.43
N LEU A 240 25.30 -23.66 9.47
CA LEU A 240 24.54 -24.86 9.80
C LEU A 240 24.72 -25.87 8.67
N GLN A 241 25.51 -26.93 8.90
CA GLN A 241 25.85 -27.88 7.84
C GLN A 241 24.83 -29.01 7.76
N LYS A 242 24.37 -29.51 8.91
CA LYS A 242 23.39 -30.60 8.97
C LYS A 242 22.68 -30.63 10.32
N PHE A 243 21.36 -30.80 10.29
CA PHE A 243 20.55 -31.15 11.44
C PHE A 243 20.08 -32.60 11.30
N THR A 244 20.31 -33.42 12.33
CA THR A 244 19.87 -34.82 12.36
C THR A 244 18.92 -35.01 13.54
N PRO A 245 17.59 -35.08 13.32
CA PRO A 245 16.65 -35.24 14.41
C PRO A 245 16.75 -36.61 15.06
N PHE A 246 16.54 -36.67 16.37
CA PHE A 246 16.30 -37.89 17.12
C PHE A 246 14.79 -38.07 17.27
N SER A 247 14.27 -39.22 16.85
CA SER A 247 12.87 -39.59 17.04
C SER A 247 12.73 -40.67 18.11
N ASP A 248 11.67 -40.62 18.91
CA ASP A 248 11.26 -41.74 19.75
C ASP A 248 10.71 -42.91 18.91
N GLN A 249 10.35 -44.01 19.57
CA GLN A 249 9.78 -45.20 18.91
C GLN A 249 8.42 -44.93 18.23
N ASN A 250 7.77 -43.81 18.55
CA ASN A 250 6.50 -43.39 17.99
C ASN A 250 6.68 -42.37 16.86
N GLY A 251 7.92 -42.03 16.49
CA GLY A 251 8.23 -41.05 15.44
C GLY A 251 8.19 -39.59 15.90
N ASN A 252 8.03 -39.30 17.19
CA ASN A 252 8.07 -37.93 17.70
C ASN A 252 9.52 -37.45 17.80
N ILE A 253 9.80 -36.25 17.31
CA ILE A 253 11.13 -35.64 17.42
C ILE A 253 11.36 -35.23 18.88
N THR A 254 12.26 -35.92 19.57
CA THR A 254 12.61 -35.66 20.99
C THR A 254 13.89 -34.84 21.14
N GLY A 255 14.62 -34.64 20.05
CA GLY A 255 15.82 -33.80 20.02
C GLY A 255 16.47 -33.84 18.64
N GLY A 256 17.74 -33.42 18.56
CA GLY A 256 18.54 -33.61 17.36
C GLY A 256 20.00 -33.22 17.58
N SER A 257 20.88 -33.73 16.74
CA SER A 257 22.25 -33.26 16.66
C SER A 257 22.37 -32.19 15.57
N VAL A 258 23.08 -31.11 15.88
CA VAL A 258 23.44 -30.07 14.91
C VAL A 258 24.95 -30.17 14.71
N SER A 259 25.38 -30.38 13.46
CA SER A 259 26.79 -30.25 13.10
C SER A 259 27.02 -28.84 12.57
N LEU A 260 27.87 -28.09 13.28
CA LEU A 260 28.33 -26.77 12.87
C LEU A 260 29.74 -26.91 12.29
N ASN A 261 29.97 -26.33 11.12
CA ASN A 261 31.31 -26.22 10.56
C ASN A 261 31.84 -24.81 10.84
N MET A 262 32.99 -24.73 11.50
CA MET A 262 33.68 -23.49 11.82
C MET A 262 35.01 -23.48 11.07
N ASP A 263 35.12 -22.62 10.05
CA ASP A 263 36.35 -22.24 9.35
C ASP A 263 37.41 -23.35 9.19
N ASN A 264 37.03 -24.48 8.57
CA ASN A 264 37.89 -25.62 8.26
C ASN A 264 38.58 -26.29 9.48
N ALA A 265 38.17 -25.98 10.70
CA ALA A 265 38.56 -26.70 11.90
C ALA A 265 37.49 -27.76 12.24
N ARG A 266 37.94 -28.79 12.99
CA ARG A 266 37.21 -30.04 13.26
C ARG A 266 35.71 -29.85 13.51
N PRO A 267 34.83 -30.72 12.96
CA PRO A 267 33.39 -30.63 13.19
C PRO A 267 33.09 -30.71 14.69
N LEU A 268 32.41 -29.69 15.20
CA LEU A 268 31.91 -29.64 16.57
C LEU A 268 30.50 -30.24 16.58
N ASN A 269 30.36 -31.38 17.27
CA ASN A 269 29.07 -32.04 17.46
C ASN A 269 28.43 -31.51 18.73
N TRP A 270 27.30 -30.82 18.58
CA TRP A 270 26.49 -30.36 19.71
C TRP A 270 25.24 -31.21 19.82
N TYR A 271 24.87 -31.57 21.05
CA TYR A 271 23.64 -32.27 21.37
C TYR A 271 22.68 -31.27 22.01
N ALA A 272 21.62 -30.90 21.29
CA ALA A 272 20.54 -30.10 21.86
C ALA A 272 19.47 -31.05 22.40
N THR A 273 19.39 -31.17 23.73
CA THR A 273 18.28 -31.85 24.41
C THR A 273 17.22 -30.83 24.77
N TRP A 274 16.10 -30.85 24.05
CA TRP A 274 14.94 -30.03 24.37
C TRP A 274 14.00 -30.84 25.27
N PRO A 275 13.72 -30.44 26.53
CA PRO A 275 12.55 -30.97 27.21
C PRO A 275 11.33 -30.37 26.53
N LEU A 276 10.64 -31.15 25.70
CA LEU A 276 9.28 -30.80 25.30
C LEU A 276 8.42 -30.74 26.58
N PRO A 277 7.65 -29.65 26.82
CA PRO A 277 6.72 -29.63 27.92
C PRO A 277 5.79 -30.84 27.77
N THR A 278 5.79 -31.73 28.76
CA THR A 278 4.89 -32.89 28.78
C THR A 278 3.46 -32.39 28.56
N PRO A 279 2.73 -32.91 27.57
CA PRO A 279 1.34 -32.51 27.36
C PRO A 279 0.60 -32.79 28.67
N ARG A 280 0.01 -31.76 29.28
CA ARG A 280 -0.84 -31.95 30.45
C ARG A 280 -1.98 -32.87 30.02
N PRO A 281 -2.30 -33.93 30.78
CA PRO A 281 -3.50 -34.71 30.52
C PRO A 281 -4.68 -33.75 30.55
N ILE A 282 -5.46 -33.75 29.46
CA ILE A 282 -6.74 -33.05 29.39
C ILE A 282 -7.67 -33.82 30.34
N ALA A 283 -8.03 -33.19 31.45
CA ALA A 283 -9.04 -33.70 32.38
C ALA A 283 -10.44 -33.40 31.85
#